data_AF-A0A972C2W3-F1
#
_entry.id   AF-A0A972C2W3-F1
#
_cell.length_a   1.000
_cell.length_b   1.000
_cell.length_c   1.000
_cell.angle_alpha   90.00
_cell.angle_beta   90.00
_cell.angle_gamma   90.00
#
_symmetry.space_group_name_H-M   'P 1'
#
loop_
_entity.id
_entity.type
_entity.pdbx_description
1 polymer ?
#
loop_
_entity_poly.entity_id
_entity_poly.type
_entity_poly.pdbx_seq_one_letter_code
_entity_poly.pdbx_strand_id
1 'polypeptide(L)' 'MKTWLIAAFCITGMLTLTACSNDHLIRTSDGQLIESDNKPEIDDDTGMIEYEDHSGRANQLPQSDVREIKER' A
#
# COMPACT_ATOMS: atom_id res chain seq x y z
N MET A 1 -1.38 46.33 8.39
CA MET A 1 -2.12 45.56 7.35
C MET A 1 -1.29 44.48 6.65
N LYS A 2 -0.04 44.18 7.06
CA LYS A 2 0.85 43.23 6.35
C LYS A 2 1.15 41.95 7.13
N THR A 3 0.91 41.93 8.44
CA THR A 3 1.03 40.75 9.31
C THR A 3 -0.18 39.81 9.22
N TRP A 4 -1.36 40.35 8.90
CA TRP A 4 -2.60 39.58 8.69
C TRP A 4 -2.57 38.69 7.44
N LEU A 5 -1.83 39.10 6.40
CA LEU A 5 -1.65 38.31 5.18
C LEU A 5 -0.73 37.10 5.40
N ILE A 6 0.20 37.17 6.36
CA ILE A 6 1.16 36.10 6.65
C ILE A 6 0.50 35.02 7.52
N ALA A 7 -0.34 35.43 8.49
CA ALA A 7 -1.08 34.49 9.33
C ALA A 7 -2.12 33.66 8.54
N ALA A 8 -2.69 34.22 7.47
CA ALA A 8 -3.67 33.52 6.62
C ALA A 8 -3.03 32.41 5.76
N PHE A 9 -1.72 32.48 5.46
CA PHE A 9 -1.03 31.51 4.60
C PHE A 9 -0.58 30.25 5.36
N CYS A 10 -0.43 30.33 6.68
CA CYS A 10 0.00 29.18 7.50
C CYS A 10 -1.13 28.15 7.76
N ILE A 11 -2.40 28.53 7.59
CA ILE A 11 -3.55 27.68 7.95
C ILE A 11 -3.97 26.78 6.77
N THR A 12 -3.66 27.16 5.53
CA THR A 12 -4.00 26.41 4.31
C THR A 12 -3.03 25.28 3.98
N GLY A 13 -1.88 25.18 4.65
CA GLY A 13 -0.86 24.16 4.38
C GLY A 13 -1.13 22.79 5.00
N MET A 14 -2.17 22.64 5.83
CA MET A 14 -2.39 21.43 6.65
C MET A 14 -3.45 20.48 6.11
N LEU A 15 -4.00 20.76 4.91
CA LEU A 15 -5.01 19.92 4.28
C LEU A 15 -4.38 19.09 3.17
N THR A 16 -4.65 17.78 3.21
CA THR A 16 -4.56 16.80 2.11
C THR A 16 -3.26 15.99 1.95
N LEU A 17 -2.83 15.28 3.00
CA LEU A 17 -2.31 13.92 2.77
C LEU A 17 -3.22 12.93 3.49
N THR A 18 -4.43 12.74 2.96
CA THR A 18 -5.13 11.47 3.15
C THR A 18 -4.40 10.47 2.26
N ALA A 19 -3.37 9.82 2.81
CA ALA A 19 -2.87 8.57 2.23
C ALA A 19 -4.02 7.58 2.38
N CYS A 20 -4.85 7.44 1.36
CA CYS A 20 -5.73 6.28 1.26
C CYS A 20 -4.78 5.08 1.15
N SER A 21 -4.52 4.40 2.27
CA SER A 21 -3.77 3.15 2.29
C SER A 21 -4.53 2.20 1.39
N ASN A 22 -3.89 1.76 0.31
CA ASN A 22 -4.48 0.79 -0.60
C ASN A 22 -4.02 -0.60 -0.17
N ASP A 23 -4.40 -0.98 1.05
CA ASP A 23 -3.95 -2.24 1.61
C ASP A 23 -4.68 -3.39 0.89
N HIS A 24 -3.93 -4.43 0.56
CA HIS A 24 -4.45 -5.64 -0.05
C HIS A 24 -4.29 -6.82 0.91
N LEU A 25 -5.24 -7.73 0.82
CA LEU A 25 -5.24 -9.01 1.51
C LEU A 25 -5.01 -10.11 0.49
N ILE A 26 -3.89 -10.80 0.64
CA ILE A 26 -3.57 -11.99 -0.14
C ILE A 26 -3.95 -13.19 0.72
N ARG A 27 -4.89 -14.00 0.22
CA ARG A 27 -5.24 -15.29 0.80
C ARG A 27 -4.44 -16.37 0.10
N THR A 28 -3.65 -17.12 0.85
CA THR A 28 -2.82 -18.19 0.31
C THR A 28 -3.52 -19.55 0.33
N SER A 29 -2.99 -20.52 -0.42
CA SER A 29 -3.47 -21.89 -0.57
C SER A 29 -3.47 -22.68 0.73
N ASP A 30 -2.54 -22.39 1.63
CA ASP A 30 -2.44 -22.98 2.97
C ASP A 30 -3.36 -22.30 4.00
N GLY A 31 -4.09 -21.25 3.59
CA GLY A 31 -5.07 -20.55 4.42
C GLY A 31 -4.53 -19.35 5.20
N GLN A 32 -3.27 -18.98 5.00
CA GLN A 32 -2.71 -17.74 5.54
C GLN A 32 -3.34 -16.51 4.86
N LEU A 33 -3.43 -15.43 5.63
CA LEU A 33 -3.82 -14.10 5.17
C LEU A 33 -2.62 -13.19 5.35
N ILE A 34 -2.16 -12.62 4.24
CA ILE A 34 -1.01 -11.72 4.17
C ILE A 34 -1.55 -10.33 3.87
N GLU A 35 -1.13 -9.35 4.67
CA GLU A 35 -1.43 -7.93 4.43
C GLU A 35 -0.31 -7.33 3.58
N SER A 36 -0.69 -6.62 2.52
CA SER A 36 0.21 -5.95 1.59
C SER A 36 -0.14 -4.48 1.52
N ASP A 37 0.83 -3.59 1.71
CA ASP A 37 0.59 -2.13 1.73
C ASP A 37 0.32 -1.59 0.31
N ASN A 38 0.79 -2.33 -0.70
CA ASN A 38 0.62 -2.01 -2.12
C ASN A 38 -0.11 -3.14 -2.86
N LYS A 39 -0.54 -2.85 -4.08
CA LYS A 39 -1.13 -3.86 -4.96
C LYS A 39 -0.07 -4.92 -5.30
N PRO A 40 -0.33 -6.21 -5.07
CA PRO A 40 0.59 -7.28 -5.48
C PRO A 40 0.67 -7.36 -7.01
N GLU A 41 1.88 -7.51 -7.54
CA GLU A 41 2.16 -7.59 -8.98
C GLU A 41 2.93 -8.87 -9.32
N ILE A 42 2.96 -9.24 -10.60
CA ILE A 42 3.78 -10.35 -11.05
C ILE A 42 5.15 -9.77 -11.39
N ASP A 43 6.19 -10.32 -10.77
CA ASP A 43 7.58 -10.04 -11.13
C ASP A 43 7.89 -10.78 -12.44
N ASP A 44 8.20 -10.02 -13.49
CA ASP A 44 8.46 -10.55 -14.83
C ASP A 44 9.77 -11.37 -14.91
N ASP A 45 10.72 -11.15 -14.00
CA ASP A 45 12.00 -11.85 -13.97
C ASP A 45 11.86 -13.23 -13.29
N THR A 46 11.04 -13.32 -12.24
CA THR A 46 10.86 -14.56 -11.46
C THR A 46 9.56 -15.30 -11.77
N GLY A 47 8.57 -14.64 -12.34
CA GLY A 47 7.21 -15.14 -12.51
C GLY A 47 6.42 -15.30 -11.20
N MET A 48 6.93 -14.77 -10.09
CA MET A 48 6.29 -14.83 -8.77
C MET A 48 5.42 -13.60 -8.52
N ILE A 49 4.49 -13.70 -7.58
CA ILE A 49 3.77 -12.53 -7.07
C ILE A 49 4.70 -11.82 -6.10
N GLU A 50 5.02 -10.56 -6.39
CA GLU A 50 5.72 -9.64 -5.50
C GLU A 50 4.71 -8.79 -4.74
N TYR A 51 4.95 -8.61 -3.44
CA TYR A 51 4.14 -7.77 -2.56
C TYR A 51 5.01 -7.12 -1.49
N GLU A 52 4.54 -6.00 -0.95
CA GLU A 52 5.22 -5.27 0.12
C GLU A 52 4.51 -5.50 1.45
N ASP A 53 5.21 -6.01 2.45
CA ASP A 53 4.65 -6.18 3.79
C ASP A 53 4.55 -4.85 4.56
N HIS A 54 3.81 -4.83 5.66
CA HIS A 54 3.68 -3.65 6.56
C HIS A 54 5.01 -3.11 7.13
N SER A 55 6.10 -3.87 7.02
CA SER A 55 7.44 -3.45 7.43
C SER A 55 8.21 -2.78 6.28
N GLY A 56 7.59 -2.60 5.12
CA GLY A 56 8.17 -2.02 3.90
C GLY A 56 9.14 -2.98 3.19
N ARG A 57 9.00 -4.30 3.39
CA ARG A 57 9.87 -5.30 2.77
C ARG A 57 9.17 -5.92 1.57
N ALA A 58 9.88 -5.93 0.45
CA ALA A 58 9.48 -6.69 -0.72
C ALA A 58 9.62 -8.19 -0.44
N ASN A 59 8.54 -8.93 -0.63
CA ASN A 59 8.46 -10.37 -0.50
C ASN A 59 7.86 -10.96 -1.77
N GLN A 60 8.16 -12.23 -2.02
CA GLN A 60 7.68 -12.93 -3.20
C GLN A 60 7.03 -14.26 -2.81
N LEU A 61 5.95 -14.63 -3.50
CA LEU A 61 5.31 -15.94 -3.37
C LEU A 61 4.89 -16.51 -4.74
N PRO A 62 4.82 -17.85 -4.88
CA PRO A 62 4.35 -18.47 -6.12
C PRO A 62 2.91 -18.10 -6.45
N GLN A 63 2.60 -17.87 -7.73
CA GLN A 63 1.22 -17.63 -8.17
C GLN A 63 0.27 -18.80 -7.84
N SER A 64 0.79 -20.04 -7.81
CA SER A 64 0.04 -21.24 -7.42
C SER A 64 -0.45 -21.19 -5.97
N ASP A 65 0.24 -20.42 -5.14
CA ASP A 65 -0.01 -20.35 -3.72
C ASP A 65 -0.99 -19.23 -3.39
N VAL A 66 -1.37 -18.39 -4.35
CA VAL A 66 -2.41 -17.37 -4.20
C VAL A 66 -3.79 -17.95 -4.52
N ARG A 67 -4.73 -17.80 -3.59
CA ARG A 67 -6.15 -18.18 -3.79
C ARG A 67 -7.02 -16.99 -4.12
N GLU A 68 -6.78 -15.87 -3.46
CA GLU A 68 -7.60 -14.67 -3.60
C GLU A 68 -6.76 -13.44 -3.24
N ILE A 69 -6.98 -12.35 -3.96
CA ILE A 69 -6.46 -11.03 -3.60
C ILE A 69 -7.67 -10.10 -3.46
N LYS A 70 -7.80 -9.45 -2.31
CA LYS A 70 -8.86 -8.46 -2.04
C LYS A 70 -8.25 -7.14 -1.64
N GLU A 71 -8.83 -6.05 -2.11
CA GLU A 71 -8.58 -4.70 -1.59
C GLU A 71 -9.32 -4.53 -0.25
N ARG A 72 -8.71 -3.85 0.71
CA ARG A 72 -9.34 -3.53 2.01
C ARG A 72 -10.33 -2.39 1.93
#